data_AF-A0A9E8NGM3-F1
#
_entry.id   AF-A0A9E8NGM3-F1
#
_cell.length_a   1.000
_cell.length_b   1.000
_cell.length_c   1.000
_cell.angle_alpha   90.00
_cell.angle_beta   90.00
_cell.angle_gamma   90.00
#
_symmetry.space_group_name_H-M   'P 1'
#
loop_
_entity.id
_entity.type
_entity.pdbx_description
1 polymer ?
#
loop_
_entity_poly.entity_id
_entity_poly.type
_entity_poly.pdbx_seq_one_letter_code
_entity_poly.pdbx_strand_id
1 'polypeptide(L)' 'MKSFDTIPEAFDWWIKNLYPLLSPELKKGKAVRAWKDYTYNQGISEKRMREILVEFGHFKIQTSIVYEP' A
#
# COMPACT_ATOMS: atom_id res chain seq x y z
N MET A 1 -2.69 -17.11 3.22
CA MET A 1 -2.90 -15.66 3.43
C MET A 1 -1.53 -15.02 3.59
N LYS A 2 -1.31 -13.85 2.98
CA LYS A 2 -0.06 -13.09 3.15
C LYS A 2 -0.27 -12.06 4.24
N SER A 3 0.60 -12.08 5.24
CA SER A 3 0.67 -11.10 6.32
C SER A 3 1.89 -10.23 6.09
N PHE A 4 1.81 -8.97 6.48
CA PHE A 4 2.93 -8.04 6.46
C PHE A 4 3.02 -7.41 7.82
N ASP A 5 4.24 -7.28 8.35
CA ASP A 5 4.49 -6.64 9.64
C ASP A 5 4.36 -5.12 9.54
N THR A 6 4.67 -4.54 8.37
CA THR A 6 4.62 -3.10 8.16
C THR A 6 3.79 -2.69 6.93
N ILE A 7 3.23 -1.49 6.99
CA ILE A 7 2.53 -0.85 5.86
C ILE A 7 3.45 -0.69 4.63
N PRO A 8 4.69 -0.16 4.75
CA PRO A 8 5.59 -0.05 3.61
C PRO A 8 5.95 -1.38 2.95
N GLU A 9 6.11 -2.48 3.68
CA GLU A 9 6.32 -3.81 3.08
C GLU A 9 5.11 -4.30 2.30
N ALA A 10 3.90 -4.14 2.88
CA ALA A 10 2.66 -4.46 2.17
C ALA A 10 2.52 -3.62 0.90
N PHE A 11 2.90 -2.34 0.97
CA PHE A 11 2.87 -1.41 -0.14
C PHE A 11 3.83 -1.80 -1.26
N ASP A 12 5.09 -2.11 -0.93
CA ASP A 12 6.08 -2.61 -1.90
C ASP A 12 5.59 -3.86 -2.63
N TRP A 13 5.03 -4.81 -1.88
CA TRP A 13 4.48 -6.03 -2.47
C TRP A 13 3.30 -5.73 -3.39
N TRP A 14 2.38 -4.84 -2.98
CA TRP A 14 1.26 -4.41 -3.82
C TRP A 14 1.74 -3.74 -5.11
N ILE A 15 2.73 -2.84 -5.03
CA ILE A 15 3.36 -2.19 -6.19
C ILE A 15 3.93 -3.21 -7.19
N LYS A 16 4.58 -4.27 -6.69
CA LYS A 16 5.25 -5.26 -7.55
C LYS A 16 4.30 -6.32 -8.11
N ASN A 17 3.23 -6.65 -7.40
CA ASN A 17 2.38 -7.81 -7.71
C ASN A 17 0.99 -7.42 -8.20
N LEU A 18 0.33 -6.45 -7.54
CA LEU A 18 -1.06 -6.09 -7.81
C LEU A 18 -1.19 -4.83 -8.67
N TYR A 19 -0.37 -3.81 -8.43
CA TYR A 19 -0.37 -2.58 -9.22
C TYR A 19 -0.25 -2.83 -10.74
N PRO A 20 0.67 -3.67 -11.28
CA PRO A 20 0.71 -3.95 -12.70
C PRO A 20 -0.55 -4.64 -13.24
N LEU A 21 -1.30 -5.36 -12.40
CA LEU A 21 -2.53 -6.04 -12.76
C LEU A 21 -3.78 -5.14 -12.69
N LEU A 22 -3.68 -3.96 -12.06
CA LEU A 22 -4.82 -3.03 -11.99
C LEU A 22 -5.24 -2.55 -13.37
N SER A 23 -6.55 -2.43 -13.57
CA SER A 23 -7.11 -1.83 -14.77
C SER A 23 -6.62 -0.38 -14.94
N PRO A 24 -6.40 0.08 -16.17
CA PRO A 24 -5.91 1.44 -16.46
C PRO A 24 -6.81 2.54 -15.88
N GLU A 25 -8.10 2.26 -15.65
CA GLU A 25 -9.04 3.16 -15.00
C GLU A 25 -8.73 3.36 -13.52
N LEU A 26 -8.39 2.29 -12.80
CA LEU A 26 -8.01 2.31 -11.38
C LEU A 26 -6.58 2.83 -11.17
N LYS A 27 -5.71 2.66 -12.17
CA LYS A 27 -4.35 3.21 -12.16
C LYS A 27 -4.33 4.73 -12.26
N LYS A 28 -5.43 5.41 -12.63
CA LYS A 28 -5.46 6.87 -12.72
C LYS A 28 -5.64 7.54 -11.35
N GLY A 29 -5.00 8.69 -11.17
CA GLY A 29 -5.17 9.52 -9.97
C GLY A 29 -4.29 9.09 -8.79
N LYS A 30 -4.91 8.61 -7.70
CA LYS A 30 -4.23 8.37 -6.42
C LYS A 30 -3.22 7.21 -6.50
N ALA A 31 -3.58 6.11 -7.16
CA ALA A 31 -2.73 4.92 -7.27
C ALA A 31 -1.41 5.21 -8.02
N VAL A 32 -1.46 5.81 -9.21
CA VAL A 32 -0.23 6.18 -9.95
C VAL A 32 0.59 7.25 -9.25
N ARG A 33 -0.05 8.22 -8.59
CA ARG A 33 0.68 9.22 -7.79
C ARG A 33 1.43 8.55 -6.65
N ALA A 34 0.77 7.66 -5.89
CA ALA A 34 1.40 6.94 -4.80
C ALA A 34 2.53 6.02 -5.29
N TRP A 35 2.32 5.32 -6.41
CA TRP A 35 3.36 4.52 -7.06
C TRP A 35 4.57 5.36 -7.46
N LYS A 36 4.33 6.52 -8.08
CA LYS A 36 5.39 7.45 -8.48
C LYS A 36 6.14 7.97 -7.26
N ASP A 37 5.42 8.44 -6.26
CA ASP A 37 6.01 9.02 -5.05
C ASP A 37 6.89 8.01 -4.31
N TYR A 38 6.43 6.76 -4.21
CA TYR A 38 7.20 5.64 -3.65
C TYR A 38 8.42 5.27 -4.50
N THR A 39 8.24 5.12 -5.82
CA THR A 39 9.31 4.69 -6.74
C THR A 39 10.42 5.73 -6.89
N TYR A 40 10.07 7.02 -6.90
CA TYR A 40 11.02 8.12 -7.03
C TYR A 40 11.51 8.65 -5.66
N ASN A 41 11.22 7.94 -4.57
CA ASN A 41 11.63 8.31 -3.21
C ASN A 41 11.26 9.77 -2.85
N GLN A 42 10.11 10.24 -3.32
CA GLN A 42 9.61 11.60 -3.07
C GLN A 42 9.00 11.76 -1.67
N GLY A 43 8.90 10.67 -0.90
CA GLY A 43 8.41 10.67 0.47
C GLY A 43 6.90 10.51 0.56
N ILE A 44 6.44 9.25 0.63
CA ILE A 44 5.03 8.92 0.82
C ILE A 44 4.75 8.57 2.28
N SER A 45 3.75 9.20 2.89
CA SER A 45 3.35 8.90 4.26
C SER A 45 2.65 7.54 4.36
N GLU A 46 2.86 6.81 5.46
CA GLU A 46 2.20 5.53 5.74
C GLU A 46 0.67 5.60 5.68
N LYS A 47 0.08 6.73 6.10
CA LYS A 47 -1.37 6.97 5.99
C LYS A 47 -1.85 6.85 4.54
N ARG A 48 -1.09 7.42 3.59
CA ARG A 48 -1.40 7.36 2.16
C ARG A 48 -1.23 5.94 1.62
N MET A 49 -0.14 5.26 1.99
CA MET A 49 0.07 3.85 1.62
C MET A 49 -1.11 2.99 2.10
N ARG A 50 -1.54 3.18 3.34
CA ARG A 50 -2.68 2.48 3.95
C ARG A 50 -3.97 2.71 3.15
N GLU A 51 -4.29 3.96 2.82
CA GLU A 51 -5.47 4.29 2.01
C GLU A 51 -5.43 3.55 0.66
N ILE A 52 -4.29 3.55 -0.02
CA ILE A 52 -4.15 2.86 -1.31
C ILE A 52 -4.30 1.34 -1.17
N LEU A 53 -3.71 0.73 -0.15
CA LEU A 53 -3.82 -0.70 0.11
C LEU A 53 -5.27 -1.13 0.38
N VAL A 54 -6.02 -0.31 1.10
CA VAL A 54 -7.44 -0.58 1.40
C VAL A 54 -8.32 -0.32 0.17
N GLU A 55 -8.10 0.79 -0.54
CA GLU A 55 -8.94 1.25 -1.67
C GLU A 55 -8.67 0.45 -2.96
N PHE A 56 -7.42 0.08 -3.24
CA PHE A 56 -7.02 -0.56 -4.50
C PHE A 56 -6.38 -1.94 -4.33
N GLY A 57 -5.95 -2.30 -3.13
CA GLY A 57 -5.27 -3.57 -2.87
C GLY A 57 -6.13 -4.62 -2.16
N HIS A 58 -7.34 -4.26 -1.70
CA HIS A 58 -8.19 -5.12 -0.87
C HIS A 58 -7.48 -5.67 0.39
N PHE A 59 -6.56 -4.90 0.96
CA PHE A 59 -5.86 -5.30 2.19
C PHE A 59 -6.73 -5.03 3.40
N LYS A 60 -6.78 -6.02 4.30
CA LYS A 60 -7.34 -5.83 5.64
C LYS A 60 -6.21 -5.45 6.59
N ILE A 61 -6.16 -4.18 6.98
CA ILE A 61 -5.18 -3.68 7.95
C ILE A 61 -5.71 -3.93 9.36
N GLN A 62 -5.02 -4.75 10.14
CA GLN A 62 -5.31 -5.01 11.56
C GLN A 62 -4.16 -4.43 12.40
N THR A 63 -4.46 -3.50 13.29
CA THR A 63 -3.49 -2.95 14.24
C THR A 63 -3.49 -3.83 15.49
N SER A 64 -2.36 -4.48 15.78
CA SER A 64 -2.19 -5.27 17.02
C SER A 64 -1.46 -4.42 18.05
N ILE A 65 -2.10 -4.17 19.21
CA ILE A 65 -1.50 -3.44 20.32
C ILE A 65 -1.26 -4.48 21.42
N VAL A 66 0.01 -4.79 21.68
CA VAL A 66 0.43 -5.73 22.72
C VAL A 66 1.08 -4.92 23.84
N TYR A 67 0.61 -5.10 25.05
CA TYR A 67 1.21 -4.53 26.27
C TYR A 67 1.91 -5.67 27.02
N GLU A 68 3.18 -5.47 27.35
CA GLU A 68 3.96 -6.40 28.17
C GLU A 68 4.28 -5.71 29.52
N PRO A 69 4.04 -6.40 30.66
CA PRO A 69 4.12 -5.84 32.01
C PRO A 69 5.56 -5.62 32.52
#